data_AF-A0A529QTX1-F1
#
_entry.id   AF-A0A529QTX1-F1
#
_cell.length_a   1.000
_cell.length_b   1.000
_cell.length_c   1.000
_cell.angle_alpha   90.00
_cell.angle_beta   90.00
_cell.angle_gamma   90.00
#
_symmetry.space_group_name_H-M   'P 1'
#
loop_
_entity.id
_entity.type
_entity.pdbx_description
1 polymer ?
#
loop_
_entity_poly.entity_id
_entity_poly.type
_entity_poly.pdbx_seq_one_letter_code
_entity_poly.pdbx_strand_id
1 'polypeptide(L)'
;KNKEAAYAYLKYTLETNDGQITMLKDFGLVPSLVSALDDPYVAQGQDYWGGQPVWKDILSTLPKVVPSRGTQFQSDAEIIVRAVQTKYLANGYPDAKAALDDAAKQIAAATGLPVK
;
A
#
# COMPACT_ATOMS: atom_id res chain seq x y z
N LYS A 1 -8.70 -17.16 23.37
CA LYS A 1 -8.94 -18.58 23.69
C LYS A 1 -8.67 -19.51 22.50
N ASN A 2 -8.72 -19.06 21.23
CA ASN A 2 -8.50 -19.91 20.05
C ASN A 2 -7.29 -19.45 19.22
N LYS A 3 -6.10 -19.38 19.81
CA LYS A 3 -4.93 -18.80 19.11
C LYS A 3 -4.50 -19.67 17.94
N GLU A 4 -4.58 -20.97 18.10
CA GLU A 4 -4.19 -21.99 17.13
C GLU A 4 -5.11 -21.96 15.91
N ALA A 5 -6.42 -21.90 16.13
CA ALA A 5 -7.40 -21.78 15.05
C ALA A 5 -7.27 -20.44 14.30
N ALA A 6 -7.06 -19.33 15.05
CA ALA A 6 -6.81 -18.04 14.44
C ALA A 6 -5.55 -18.04 13.56
N TYR A 7 -4.47 -18.67 14.04
CA TYR A 7 -3.23 -18.78 13.26
C TYR A 7 -3.40 -19.69 12.04
N ALA A 8 -4.11 -20.81 12.17
CA ALA A 8 -4.41 -21.69 11.03
C ALA A 8 -5.22 -20.97 9.95
N TYR A 9 -6.20 -20.14 10.35
CA TYR A 9 -6.94 -19.28 9.43
C TYR A 9 -6.04 -18.27 8.71
N LEU A 10 -5.14 -17.59 9.45
CA LEU A 10 -4.16 -16.67 8.85
C LEU A 10 -3.26 -17.39 7.86
N LYS A 11 -2.75 -18.58 8.19
CA LYS A 11 -1.95 -19.39 7.27
C LYS A 11 -2.70 -19.72 5.98
N TYR A 12 -3.94 -20.18 6.09
CA TYR A 12 -4.73 -20.49 4.89
C TYR A 12 -4.96 -19.24 4.04
N THR A 13 -5.46 -18.16 4.65
CA THR A 13 -5.80 -16.93 3.91
C THR A 13 -4.59 -16.22 3.32
N LEU A 14 -3.44 -16.22 4.01
CA LEU A 14 -2.28 -15.41 3.64
C LEU A 14 -1.13 -16.21 3.00
N GLU A 15 -1.04 -17.52 3.19
CA GLU A 15 0.07 -18.34 2.64
C GLU A 15 -0.37 -19.27 1.49
N THR A 16 -1.62 -19.19 1.04
CA THR A 16 -2.09 -20.01 -0.09
C THR A 16 -2.58 -19.15 -1.25
N ASN A 17 -2.37 -19.65 -2.48
CA ASN A 17 -2.95 -19.02 -3.67
C ASN A 17 -4.48 -18.99 -3.58
N ASP A 18 -5.11 -20.08 -3.13
CA ASP A 18 -6.57 -20.18 -3.02
C ASP A 18 -7.18 -19.10 -2.11
N GLY A 19 -6.60 -18.91 -0.93
CA GLY A 19 -7.01 -17.85 0.00
C GLY A 19 -6.86 -16.45 -0.60
N GLN A 20 -5.71 -16.15 -1.20
CA GLN A 20 -5.46 -14.83 -1.78
C GLN A 20 -6.27 -14.56 -3.06
N ILE A 21 -6.49 -15.57 -3.91
CA ILE A 21 -7.31 -15.44 -5.12
C ILE A 21 -8.79 -15.29 -4.77
N THR A 22 -9.27 -15.95 -3.71
CA THR A 22 -10.63 -15.71 -3.19
C THR A 22 -10.80 -14.26 -2.74
N MET A 23 -9.84 -13.72 -1.98
CA MET A 23 -9.87 -12.31 -1.56
C MET A 23 -9.82 -11.33 -2.74
N LEU A 24 -9.09 -11.68 -3.81
CA LEU A 24 -9.07 -10.89 -5.04
C LEU A 24 -10.42 -10.89 -5.76
N LYS A 25 -11.03 -12.08 -5.91
CA LYS A 25 -12.32 -12.25 -6.59
C LYS A 25 -13.46 -11.52 -5.89
N ASP A 26 -13.52 -11.67 -4.57
CA ASP A 26 -14.68 -11.21 -3.80
C ASP A 26 -14.56 -9.74 -3.37
N PHE A 27 -13.34 -9.25 -3.16
CA PHE A 27 -13.09 -7.95 -2.54
C PHE A 27 -12.07 -7.07 -3.28
N GLY A 28 -11.47 -7.56 -4.36
CA GLY A 28 -10.42 -6.84 -5.10
C GLY A 28 -9.11 -6.69 -4.31
N LEU A 29 -8.90 -7.48 -3.25
CA LEU A 29 -7.66 -7.43 -2.46
C LEU A 29 -6.54 -8.13 -3.22
N VAL A 30 -5.53 -7.35 -3.62
CA VAL A 30 -4.41 -7.86 -4.44
C VAL A 30 -3.55 -8.87 -3.66
N PRO A 31 -3.26 -10.04 -4.26
CA PRO A 31 -2.34 -11.01 -3.68
C PRO A 31 -0.95 -10.42 -3.38
N SER A 32 -0.33 -10.89 -2.31
CA SER A 32 1.07 -10.62 -1.96
C SER A 32 2.00 -11.81 -2.28
N LEU A 33 1.45 -12.99 -2.56
CA LEU A 33 2.22 -14.14 -3.02
C LEU A 33 2.53 -14.00 -4.50
N VAL A 34 3.81 -14.05 -4.86
CA VAL A 34 4.26 -14.02 -6.26
C VAL A 34 3.70 -15.22 -7.05
N SER A 35 3.48 -16.36 -6.40
CA SER A 35 2.87 -17.54 -7.04
C SER A 35 1.40 -17.34 -7.45
N ALA A 36 0.71 -16.30 -6.97
CA ALA A 36 -0.67 -16.01 -7.37
C ALA A 36 -0.75 -15.44 -8.79
N LEU A 37 0.35 -14.92 -9.35
CA LEU A 37 0.40 -14.46 -10.74
C LEU A 37 0.09 -15.56 -11.76
N ASP A 38 0.34 -16.82 -11.40
CA ASP A 38 0.14 -17.98 -12.26
C ASP A 38 -1.31 -18.50 -12.23
N ASP A 39 -2.19 -17.93 -11.38
CA ASP A 39 -3.58 -18.36 -11.31
C ASP A 39 -4.36 -17.95 -12.59
N PRO A 40 -5.15 -18.86 -13.20
CA PRO A 40 -5.91 -18.56 -14.41
C PRO A 40 -6.83 -17.33 -14.31
N TYR A 41 -7.36 -17.05 -13.12
CA TYR A 41 -8.21 -15.88 -12.90
C TYR A 41 -7.46 -14.56 -13.13
N VAL A 42 -6.16 -14.51 -12.84
CA VAL A 42 -5.33 -13.31 -13.05
C VAL A 42 -5.21 -12.95 -14.54
N ALA A 43 -5.17 -13.97 -15.41
CA ALA A 43 -5.13 -13.79 -16.85
C ALA A 43 -6.52 -13.55 -17.48
N GLN A 44 -7.60 -13.67 -16.70
CA GLN A 44 -8.96 -13.52 -17.20
C GLN A 44 -9.33 -12.05 -17.41
N GLY A 45 -9.94 -11.77 -18.56
CA GLY A 45 -10.55 -10.47 -18.85
C GLY A 45 -11.69 -10.13 -17.90
N GLN A 46 -11.75 -8.88 -17.46
CA GLN A 46 -12.79 -8.39 -16.55
C GLN A 46 -13.84 -7.56 -17.32
N ASP A 47 -15.12 -7.89 -17.18
CA ASP A 47 -16.21 -7.26 -17.94
C ASP A 47 -16.30 -5.74 -17.72
N TYR A 48 -16.16 -5.30 -16.46
CA TYR A 48 -16.15 -3.88 -16.12
C TYR A 48 -15.06 -3.10 -16.87
N TRP A 49 -13.95 -3.76 -17.20
CA TRP A 49 -12.81 -3.19 -17.92
C TRP A 49 -12.82 -3.53 -19.42
N GLY A 50 -13.97 -3.95 -19.96
CA GLY A 50 -14.10 -4.28 -21.39
C GLY A 50 -13.34 -5.54 -21.79
N GLY A 51 -13.24 -6.52 -20.89
CA GLY A 51 -12.55 -7.79 -21.15
C GLY A 51 -11.02 -7.72 -21.01
N GLN A 52 -10.48 -6.62 -20.49
CA GLN A 52 -9.03 -6.50 -20.26
C GLN A 52 -8.59 -7.33 -19.04
N PRO A 53 -7.43 -8.00 -19.11
CA PRO A 53 -6.88 -8.79 -18.01
C PRO A 53 -6.19 -7.90 -16.96
N VAL A 54 -6.92 -6.95 -16.37
CA VAL A 54 -6.35 -5.90 -15.50
C VAL A 54 -5.58 -6.45 -14.30
N TRP A 55 -5.96 -7.62 -13.80
CA TRP A 55 -5.25 -8.25 -12.68
C TRP A 55 -3.85 -8.69 -13.07
N LYS A 56 -3.64 -9.14 -14.31
CA LYS A 56 -2.30 -9.43 -14.82
C LYS A 56 -1.43 -8.17 -14.81
N ASP A 57 -1.95 -7.05 -15.26
CA ASP A 57 -1.18 -5.79 -15.33
C ASP A 57 -0.81 -5.28 -13.93
N ILE A 58 -1.78 -5.29 -13.00
CA ILE A 58 -1.57 -4.87 -11.61
C ILE A 58 -0.56 -5.80 -10.92
N LEU A 59 -0.79 -7.11 -10.95
CA LEU A 59 0.02 -8.07 -10.20
C LEU A 59 1.43 -8.25 -10.80
N SER A 60 1.62 -8.00 -12.10
CA SER A 60 2.95 -7.96 -12.72
C SER A 60 3.88 -6.90 -12.11
N THR A 61 3.34 -5.95 -11.33
CA THR A 61 4.13 -4.96 -10.60
C THR A 61 4.65 -5.45 -9.25
N LEU A 62 4.13 -6.56 -8.71
CA LEU A 62 4.52 -7.08 -7.38
C LEU A 62 6.04 -7.24 -7.20
N PRO A 63 6.82 -7.78 -8.16
CA PRO A 63 8.27 -7.89 -8.01
C PRO A 63 9.01 -6.55 -7.92
N LYS A 64 8.34 -5.44 -8.28
CA LYS A 64 8.90 -4.08 -8.25
C LYS A 64 8.53 -3.32 -6.97
N VAL A 65 7.65 -3.87 -6.13
CA VAL A 65 7.22 -3.23 -4.89
C VAL A 65 8.38 -3.23 -3.89
N VAL A 66 8.88 -2.03 -3.57
CA VAL A 66 9.89 -1.86 -2.52
C VAL A 66 9.22 -1.85 -1.14
N PRO A 67 9.81 -2.47 -0.11
CA PRO A 67 9.26 -2.43 1.24
C PRO A 67 9.13 -0.99 1.75
N SER A 68 7.93 -0.61 2.19
CA SER A 68 7.73 0.63 2.94
C SER A 68 8.27 0.46 4.36
N ARG A 69 9.18 1.34 4.78
CA ARG A 69 9.82 1.29 6.10
C ARG A 69 9.34 2.44 6.96
N GLY A 70 8.53 2.11 7.95
CA GLY A 70 8.10 3.02 9.01
C GLY A 70 9.08 3.11 10.18
N THR A 71 9.00 4.21 10.93
CA THR A 71 9.51 4.28 12.30
C THR A 71 8.32 4.38 13.27
N GLN A 72 8.57 4.38 14.59
CA GLN A 72 7.53 4.64 15.59
C GLN A 72 6.79 5.99 15.37
N PHE A 73 7.38 6.91 14.62
CA PHE A 73 6.82 8.23 14.31
C PHE A 73 6.10 8.32 12.96
N GLN A 74 5.87 7.18 12.28
CA GLN A 74 5.31 7.18 10.92
C GLN A 74 3.95 7.89 10.84
N SER A 75 3.03 7.62 11.77
CA SER A 75 1.69 8.21 11.75
C SER A 75 1.73 9.74 11.91
N ASP A 76 2.57 10.25 12.80
CA ASP A 76 2.75 11.70 12.98
C ASP A 76 3.30 12.35 11.72
N ALA A 77 4.33 11.73 11.12
CA ALA A 77 4.92 12.21 9.88
C ALA A 77 3.93 12.20 8.71
N GLU A 78 3.12 11.14 8.57
CA GLU A 78 2.12 11.03 7.50
C GLU A 78 1.03 12.10 7.60
N ILE A 79 0.55 12.41 8.79
CA ILE A 79 -0.45 13.46 9.01
C ILE A 79 0.10 14.82 8.58
N ILE A 80 1.33 15.14 8.99
CA ILE A 80 2.01 16.40 8.64
C ILE A 80 2.23 16.50 7.12
N VAL A 81 2.81 15.47 6.52
CA VAL A 81 3.07 15.44 5.06
C VAL A 81 1.77 15.61 4.28
N ARG A 82 0.67 14.96 4.68
CA ARG A 82 -0.63 15.08 4.02
C ARG A 82 -1.20 16.50 4.08
N ALA A 83 -1.11 17.15 5.25
CA ALA A 83 -1.58 18.52 5.43
C ALA A 83 -0.75 19.50 4.57
N VAL A 84 0.57 19.37 4.60
CA VAL A 84 1.49 20.19 3.80
C VAL A 84 1.28 19.96 2.30
N GLN A 85 1.15 18.72 1.86
CA GLN A 85 0.86 18.37 0.46
C GLN A 85 -0.47 19.00 -0.01
N THR A 86 -1.51 18.92 0.82
CA THR A 86 -2.81 19.54 0.51
C THR A 86 -2.67 21.05 0.33
N LYS A 87 -1.93 21.72 1.23
CA LYS A 87 -1.67 23.15 1.13
C LYS A 87 -0.80 23.50 -0.09
N TYR A 88 0.18 22.69 -0.44
CA TYR A 88 0.97 22.86 -1.67
C TYR A 88 0.09 22.80 -2.92
N LEU A 89 -0.76 21.79 -3.04
CA LEU A 89 -1.70 21.64 -4.16
C LEU A 89 -2.72 22.79 -4.25
N ALA A 90 -3.00 23.46 -3.12
CA ALA A 90 -3.81 24.66 -3.06
C ALA A 90 -3.02 25.97 -3.30
N ASN A 91 -1.82 25.89 -3.88
CA ASN A 91 -0.92 27.02 -4.13
C ASN A 91 -0.46 27.77 -2.85
N GLY A 92 -0.46 27.10 -1.70
CA GLY A 92 -0.05 27.67 -0.41
C GLY A 92 1.46 27.71 -0.16
N TYR A 93 2.27 27.28 -1.12
CA TYR A 93 3.74 27.37 -1.12
C TYR A 93 4.23 27.80 -2.50
N PRO A 94 5.40 28.46 -2.58
CA PRO A 94 5.97 28.89 -3.87
C PRO A 94 6.46 27.71 -4.73
N ASP A 95 6.91 26.62 -4.11
CA ASP A 95 7.36 25.41 -4.79
C ASP A 95 7.29 24.18 -3.86
N ALA A 96 7.55 23.00 -4.43
CA ALA A 96 7.54 21.74 -3.69
C ALA A 96 8.66 21.66 -2.64
N LYS A 97 9.80 22.34 -2.87
CA LYS A 97 10.92 22.33 -1.91
C LYS A 97 10.52 23.07 -0.64
N ALA A 98 9.91 24.25 -0.74
CA ALA A 98 9.43 25.03 0.39
C ALA A 98 8.38 24.26 1.20
N ALA A 99 7.50 23.52 0.53
CA ALA A 99 6.54 22.64 1.20
C ALA A 99 7.25 21.52 1.96
N LEU A 100 8.16 20.78 1.33
CA LEU A 100 8.87 19.67 1.98
C LEU A 100 9.80 20.14 3.11
N ASP A 101 10.44 21.29 2.98
CA ASP A 101 11.26 21.91 4.03
C ASP A 101 10.40 22.27 5.26
N ASP A 102 9.16 22.71 5.05
CA ASP A 102 8.20 22.98 6.14
C ASP A 102 7.71 21.69 6.80
N ALA A 103 7.34 20.68 6.01
CA ALA A 103 7.00 19.36 6.54
C ALA A 103 8.14 18.78 7.39
N ALA A 104 9.38 18.86 6.90
CA ALA A 104 10.55 18.37 7.64
C ALA A 104 10.71 19.07 9.00
N LYS A 105 10.53 20.39 9.06
CA LYS A 105 10.58 21.16 10.32
C LYS A 105 9.47 20.77 11.27
N GLN A 106 8.25 20.59 10.78
CA GLN A 106 7.10 20.17 11.60
C GLN A 106 7.28 18.76 12.15
N ILE A 107 7.77 17.82 11.33
CA ILE A 107 8.11 16.46 11.77
C ILE A 107 9.20 16.50 12.83
N ALA A 108 10.25 17.29 12.62
CA ALA A 108 11.32 17.44 13.60
C ALA A 108 10.79 17.96 14.94
N ALA A 109 9.89 18.95 14.91
CA ALA A 109 9.24 19.47 16.12
C ALA A 109 8.34 18.43 16.83
N ALA A 110 7.57 17.65 16.06
CA ALA A 110 6.66 16.64 16.62
C ALA A 110 7.39 15.42 17.19
N THR A 111 8.52 15.04 16.60
CA THR A 111 9.24 13.79 16.94
C THR A 111 10.48 14.01 17.80
N GLY A 112 10.98 15.24 17.88
CA GLY A 112 12.26 15.57 18.51
C GLY A 112 13.49 15.13 17.71
N LEU A 113 13.32 14.57 16.51
CA LEU A 113 14.41 14.19 15.62
C LEU A 113 14.86 15.38 14.77
N PRO A 114 16.18 15.58 14.52
CA PRO A 114 16.64 16.69 13.70
C PRO A 114 16.33 16.48 12.21
N VAL A 115 16.13 17.58 11.49
CA VAL A 115 16.20 17.59 10.01
C VAL A 115 17.67 17.37 9.62
N LYS A 116 17.93 16.38 8.77
CA LYS A 116 19.27 16.08 8.25
C LYS A 116 19.55 16.83 6.96
#